data_AF-A0A0V1BMT9-F1
#
_entry.id   AF-A0A0V1BMT9-F1
#
_cell.length_a   1.000
_cell.length_b   1.000
_cell.length_c   1.000
_cell.angle_alpha   90.00
_cell.angle_beta   90.00
_cell.angle_gamma   90.00
#
_symmetry.space_group_name_H-M   'P 1'
#
loop_
_entity.id
_entity.type
_entity.pdbx_description
1 polymer ?
#
loop_
_entity_poly.entity_id
_entity_poly.type
_entity_poly.pdbx_seq_one_letter_code
_entity_poly.pdbx_strand_id
1 'polypeptide(L)'
;MDLKSNPLQFFESKLKELNASQCALSHFTNVNEKAMHASYLISLRIAQSCQPHTIGESLVLPSIKDAVRVMFGDTYLKEIELIPLSNNTVARRIEDMAKWVEDQLINRINPPVILRVILTRFDFQHKI
;
A
#
# COMPACT_ATOMS: atom_id res chain seq x y z
N MET A 1 5.79 -21.41 25.87
CA MET A 1 6.48 -22.42 25.04
C MET A 1 7.97 -22.17 25.20
N ASP A 2 8.70 -23.17 25.71
CA ASP A 2 10.12 -23.06 26.03
C ASP A 2 10.94 -23.26 24.73
N LEU A 3 11.50 -22.18 24.19
CA LEU A 3 12.22 -22.20 22.90
C LEU A 3 13.55 -22.97 22.98
N LYS A 4 14.03 -23.27 24.20
CA LYS A 4 15.34 -23.88 24.47
C LYS A 4 15.43 -25.38 24.21
N SER A 5 14.30 -26.10 24.08
CA SER A 5 14.30 -27.55 23.86
C SER A 5 14.06 -27.97 22.41
N ASN A 6 13.96 -27.02 21.48
CA ASN A 6 13.66 -27.34 20.09
C ASN A 6 14.91 -27.89 19.38
N PRO A 7 14.83 -29.07 18.74
CA PRO A 7 15.95 -29.64 18.01
C PRO A 7 16.35 -28.74 16.83
N LEU A 8 17.64 -28.72 16.48
CA LEU A 8 18.21 -27.84 15.45
C LEU A 8 17.47 -27.94 14.10
N GLN A 9 17.01 -29.15 13.76
CA GLN A 9 16.20 -29.43 12.57
C GLN A 9 14.87 -28.65 12.51
N PHE A 10 14.26 -28.33 13.65
CA PHE A 10 13.04 -27.53 13.69
C PHE A 10 13.29 -26.12 13.14
N PHE A 11 14.39 -25.48 13.54
CA PHE A 11 14.76 -24.15 13.08
C PHE A 11 15.20 -24.17 11.62
N GLU A 12 15.94 -25.19 11.18
CA GLU A 12 16.31 -25.36 9.77
C GLU A 12 15.08 -25.51 8.87
N SER A 13 14.10 -26.32 9.30
CA SER A 13 12.85 -26.49 8.56
C SER A 13 12.05 -25.18 8.51
N LYS A 14 11.97 -24.44 9.63
CA LYS A 14 11.32 -23.13 9.68
C LYS A 14 12.03 -22.07 8.84
N LEU A 15 13.34 -22.07 8.81
CA LEU A 15 14.13 -21.17 7.97
C LEU A 15 13.90 -21.46 6.48
N LYS A 16 13.77 -22.74 6.12
CA LYS A 16 13.42 -23.16 4.75
C LYS A 16 12.00 -22.73 4.35
N GLU A 17 11.02 -22.90 5.24
CA GLU A 17 9.65 -22.38 5.04
C GLU A 17 9.63 -20.85 4.88
N LEU A 18 10.35 -20.13 5.74
CA LEU A 18 10.43 -18.67 5.69
C LEU A 18 11.08 -18.20 4.38
N ASN A 19 12.20 -18.78 3.97
CA ASN A 19 12.86 -18.41 2.72
C ASN A 19 11.98 -18.69 1.49
N ALA A 20 11.24 -19.81 1.48
CA ALA A 20 10.27 -20.09 0.43
C ALA A 20 9.14 -19.04 0.41
N SER A 21 8.64 -18.65 1.58
CA SER A 21 7.62 -17.61 1.70
C SER A 21 8.15 -16.22 1.31
N GLN A 22 9.43 -15.93 1.56
CA GLN A 22 10.08 -14.68 1.17
C GLN A 22 10.22 -14.55 -0.36
N CYS A 23 10.54 -15.64 -1.05
CA CYS A 23 10.55 -15.68 -2.52
C CYS A 23 9.14 -15.47 -3.11
N ALA A 24 8.09 -16.00 -2.47
CA ALA A 24 6.73 -15.69 -2.88
C ALA A 24 6.41 -14.20 -2.62
N LEU A 25 6.82 -13.65 -1.48
CA LEU A 25 6.61 -12.25 -1.13
C LEU A 25 7.33 -11.29 -2.10
N SER A 26 8.54 -11.61 -2.55
CA SER A 26 9.31 -10.75 -3.46
C SER A 26 8.64 -10.60 -4.83
N HIS A 27 7.95 -11.64 -5.30
CA HIS A 27 7.09 -11.57 -6.49
C HIS A 27 5.93 -10.59 -6.29
N PHE A 28 5.38 -10.48 -5.08
CA PHE A 28 4.34 -9.52 -4.73
C PHE A 28 4.86 -8.10 -4.43
N THR A 29 6.14 -7.92 -4.08
CA THR A 29 6.73 -6.60 -3.77
C THR A 29 7.38 -5.93 -4.96
N ASN A 30 7.65 -6.65 -6.06
CA ASN A 30 8.13 -6.07 -7.31
C ASN A 30 6.96 -5.43 -8.09
N VAL A 31 6.19 -4.58 -7.41
CA VAL A 31 5.01 -3.94 -7.97
C VAL A 31 5.50 -2.80 -8.85
N ASN A 32 5.12 -2.84 -10.13
CA ASN A 32 5.30 -1.74 -11.06
C ASN A 32 4.73 -0.45 -10.42
N GLU A 33 5.55 0.60 -10.30
CA GLU A 33 5.17 1.87 -9.68
C GLU A 33 3.85 2.43 -10.25
N LYS A 34 3.65 2.27 -11.58
CA LYS A 34 2.40 2.66 -12.26
C LYS A 34 1.19 1.85 -11.78
N ALA A 35 1.35 0.54 -11.61
CA ALA A 35 0.30 -0.35 -11.12
C ALA A 35 -0.03 -0.06 -9.65
N MET A 36 1.00 0.24 -8.84
CA MET A 36 0.82 0.68 -7.46
C MET A 36 0.03 1.99 -7.39
N HIS A 37 0.43 3.00 -8.17
CA HIS A 37 -0.24 4.30 -8.22
C HIS A 37 -1.69 4.18 -8.71
N ALA A 38 -1.94 3.42 -9.79
CA ALA A 38 -3.28 3.16 -10.28
C ALA A 38 -4.18 2.53 -9.20
N SER A 39 -3.64 1.61 -8.42
CA SER A 39 -4.41 0.98 -7.36
C SER A 39 -4.74 1.90 -6.19
N TYR A 40 -3.86 2.83 -5.81
CA TYR A 40 -4.21 3.88 -4.84
C TYR A 40 -5.37 4.76 -5.33
N LEU A 41 -5.34 5.18 -6.61
CA LEU A 41 -6.42 5.97 -7.20
C LEU A 41 -7.77 5.22 -7.22
N ILE A 42 -7.74 3.92 -7.55
CA ILE A 42 -8.96 3.10 -7.54
C ILE A 42 -9.46 2.89 -6.11
N SER A 43 -8.57 2.57 -5.16
CA SER A 43 -8.94 2.39 -3.75
C SER A 43 -9.55 3.65 -3.14
N LEU A 44 -9.03 4.83 -3.51
CA LEU A 44 -9.60 6.12 -3.11
C LEU A 44 -11.04 6.27 -3.62
N ARG A 45 -11.30 5.95 -4.89
CA ARG A 45 -12.66 6.01 -5.46
C ARG A 45 -13.62 5.02 -4.79
N ILE A 46 -13.16 3.82 -4.45
CA ILE A 46 -13.94 2.82 -3.71
C ILE A 46 -14.34 3.39 -2.34
N ALA A 47 -13.39 3.98 -1.60
CA ALA A 47 -13.66 4.60 -0.31
C ALA A 47 -14.65 5.78 -0.42
N GLN A 48 -14.44 6.67 -1.39
CA GLN A 48 -15.31 7.84 -1.64
C GLN A 48 -16.74 7.47 -2.01
N SER A 49 -16.94 6.33 -2.68
CA SER A 49 -18.25 5.82 -3.05
C SER A 49 -18.88 4.89 -1.99
N CYS A 50 -18.23 4.78 -0.82
CA CYS A 50 -18.64 3.92 0.29
C CYS A 50 -18.91 2.46 -0.13
N GLN A 51 -18.13 1.97 -1.10
CA GLN A 51 -18.26 0.60 -1.60
C GLN A 51 -17.42 -0.37 -0.77
N PRO A 52 -17.80 -1.67 -0.70
CA PRO A 52 -16.99 -2.67 -0.04
C PRO A 52 -15.66 -2.86 -0.78
N HIS A 53 -14.58 -3.15 -0.05
CA HIS A 53 -13.25 -3.33 -0.63
C HIS A 53 -13.19 -4.48 -1.66
N THR A 54 -14.05 -5.48 -1.51
CA THR A 54 -14.20 -6.62 -2.42
C THR A 54 -14.56 -6.20 -3.85
N ILE A 55 -15.14 -5.01 -4.04
CA ILE A 55 -15.52 -4.52 -5.38
C ILE A 55 -14.31 -4.38 -6.32
N GLY A 56 -13.11 -4.17 -5.75
CA GLY A 56 -11.86 -4.08 -6.50
C GLY A 56 -11.58 -5.34 -7.32
N GLU A 57 -11.63 -6.50 -6.67
CA GLU A 57 -11.37 -7.80 -7.30
C GLU A 57 -12.61 -8.40 -7.98
N SER A 58 -13.82 -8.14 -7.45
CA SER A 58 -15.04 -8.76 -7.96
C SER A 58 -15.63 -8.07 -9.18
N LEU A 59 -15.38 -6.76 -9.37
CA LEU A 59 -16.01 -5.98 -10.43
C LEU A 59 -15.04 -5.06 -11.17
N VAL A 60 -14.27 -4.23 -10.46
CA VAL A 60 -13.47 -3.17 -11.08
C VAL A 60 -12.36 -3.75 -11.96
N LEU A 61 -11.57 -4.70 -11.43
CA LEU A 61 -10.48 -5.30 -12.20
C LEU A 61 -11.00 -6.07 -13.44
N PRO A 62 -12.03 -6.94 -13.35
CA PRO A 62 -12.65 -7.55 -14.52
C PRO A 62 -13.14 -6.52 -15.55
N SER A 63 -13.81 -5.45 -15.11
CA SER A 63 -14.35 -4.42 -16.00
C SER A 63 -13.25 -3.71 -16.79
N ILE A 64 -12.12 -3.39 -16.14
CA ILE A 64 -10.97 -2.78 -16.82
C ILE A 64 -10.38 -3.77 -17.85
N LYS A 65 -10.26 -5.05 -17.51
CA LYS A 65 -9.75 -6.09 -18.43
C LYS A 65 -10.64 -6.23 -19.66
N ASP A 66 -11.96 -6.29 -19.48
CA ASP A 66 -12.90 -6.41 -20.60
C ASP A 66 -12.82 -5.19 -21.53
N ALA A 67 -12.81 -3.98 -20.97
CA ALA A 67 -12.68 -2.76 -21.74
C ALA A 67 -11.35 -2.69 -22.51
N VAL A 68 -10.23 -3.02 -21.86
CA VAL A 68 -8.90 -3.02 -22.50
C VAL A 68 -8.82 -4.08 -23.60
N ARG A 69 -9.37 -5.27 -23.36
CA ARG A 69 -9.43 -6.34 -24.37
C ARG A 69 -10.19 -5.90 -25.61
N VAL A 70 -11.36 -5.30 -25.45
CA VAL A 70 -12.19 -4.85 -26.59
C VAL A 70 -11.51 -3.73 -27.37
N MET A 71 -10.91 -2.77 -26.68
CA MET A 71 -10.35 -1.56 -27.31
C MET A 71 -8.94 -1.77 -27.88
N PHE A 72 -8.12 -2.60 -27.23
CA PHE A 72 -6.68 -2.70 -27.50
C PHE A 72 -6.19 -4.15 -27.68
N GLY A 73 -7.09 -5.13 -27.66
CA GLY A 73 -6.75 -6.55 -27.71
C GLY A 73 -6.07 -7.05 -26.43
N ASP A 74 -5.43 -8.22 -26.51
CA ASP A 74 -4.82 -8.88 -25.34
C ASP A 74 -3.46 -8.29 -24.92
N THR A 75 -2.93 -7.32 -25.67
CA THR A 75 -1.56 -6.76 -25.51
C THR A 75 -1.28 -6.26 -24.10
N TYR A 76 -2.24 -5.57 -23.47
CA TYR A 76 -2.04 -4.89 -22.19
C TYR A 76 -2.66 -5.62 -20.99
N LEU A 77 -3.31 -6.78 -21.20
CA LEU A 77 -4.03 -7.46 -20.13
C LEU A 77 -3.14 -7.91 -18.99
N LYS A 78 -1.92 -8.39 -19.32
CA LYS A 78 -0.94 -8.80 -18.30
C LYS A 78 -0.50 -7.63 -17.42
N GLU A 79 -0.42 -6.41 -17.97
CA GLU A 79 -0.07 -5.23 -17.17
C GLU A 79 -1.22 -4.80 -16.26
N ILE A 80 -2.47 -4.91 -16.74
CA ILE A 80 -3.66 -4.62 -15.93
C ILE A 80 -3.79 -5.61 -14.77
N GLU A 81 -3.47 -6.88 -14.96
CA GLU A 81 -3.48 -7.89 -13.91
C GLU A 81 -2.49 -7.60 -12.77
N LEU A 82 -1.45 -6.79 -13.01
CA LEU A 82 -0.51 -6.38 -11.98
C LEU A 82 -1.07 -5.31 -11.03
N ILE A 83 -2.21 -4.67 -11.35
CA ILE A 83 -2.84 -3.69 -10.48
C ILE A 83 -3.41 -4.41 -9.26
N PRO A 84 -2.85 -4.23 -8.04
CA PRO A 84 -3.27 -5.04 -6.92
C PRO A 84 -4.61 -4.52 -6.40
N LEU A 85 -5.72 -5.22 -6.62
CA LEU A 85 -7.06 -4.79 -6.20
C LEU A 85 -7.78 -5.79 -5.30
N SER A 86 -7.04 -6.72 -4.69
CA SER A 86 -7.63 -7.65 -3.71
C SER A 86 -8.27 -6.90 -2.54
N ASN A 87 -9.28 -7.51 -1.92
CA ASN A 87 -9.96 -6.95 -0.73
C ASN A 87 -8.96 -6.42 0.31
N ASN A 88 -7.93 -7.20 0.62
CA ASN A 88 -6.92 -6.84 1.62
C ASN A 88 -6.04 -5.67 1.16
N THR A 89 -5.72 -5.60 -0.13
CA THR A 89 -4.88 -4.50 -0.62
C THR A 89 -5.64 -3.19 -0.73
N VAL A 90 -6.91 -3.22 -1.15
CA VAL A 90 -7.78 -2.04 -1.16
C VAL A 90 -7.95 -1.52 0.27
N ALA A 91 -8.23 -2.40 1.24
CA ALA A 91 -8.33 -2.03 2.65
C ALA A 91 -7.07 -1.32 3.16
N ARG A 92 -5.89 -1.92 2.94
CA ARG A 92 -4.60 -1.36 3.39
C ARG A 92 -4.31 0.01 2.77
N ARG A 93 -4.57 0.18 1.47
CA ARG A 93 -4.35 1.48 0.81
C ARG A 93 -5.24 2.58 1.37
N ILE A 94 -6.48 2.25 1.71
CA ILE A 94 -7.41 3.21 2.33
C ILE A 94 -6.90 3.58 3.73
N GLU A 95 -6.45 2.60 4.52
CA GLU A 95 -5.83 2.83 5.83
C GLU A 95 -4.56 3.69 5.72
N ASP A 96 -3.67 3.38 4.78
CA ASP A 96 -2.44 4.12 4.53
C ASP A 96 -2.73 5.59 4.17
N MET A 97 -3.70 5.83 3.29
CA MET A 97 -4.12 7.19 2.93
C MET A 97 -4.74 7.94 4.12
N ALA A 98 -5.59 7.28 4.91
CA ALA A 98 -6.21 7.87 6.08
C ALA A 98 -5.15 8.27 7.12
N LYS A 99 -4.22 7.36 7.40
CA LYS A 99 -3.09 7.59 8.31
C LYS A 99 -2.19 8.72 7.83
N TRP A 100 -1.90 8.78 6.53
CA TRP A 100 -1.11 9.88 5.97
C TRP A 100 -1.81 11.23 6.21
N VAL A 101 -3.12 11.33 5.99
CA VAL A 101 -3.88 12.56 6.25
C VAL A 101 -3.86 12.93 7.74
N GLU A 102 -4.02 11.95 8.63
CA GLU A 102 -3.92 12.14 10.08
C GLU A 102 -2.54 12.67 10.47
N ASP A 103 -1.46 12.05 9.99
CA ASP A 103 -0.09 12.48 10.24
C ASP A 103 0.16 13.90 9.71
N GLN A 104 -0.36 14.25 8.53
CA GLN A 104 -0.27 15.61 7.99
C GLN A 104 -0.97 16.63 8.91
N LEU A 105 -2.12 16.28 9.48
CA LEU A 105 -2.85 17.15 10.39
C LEU A 105 -2.11 17.32 11.71
N ILE A 106 -1.63 16.22 12.31
CA ILE A 106 -0.84 16.25 13.54
C ILE A 106 0.39 17.12 13.37
N ASN A 107 1.12 16.98 12.26
CA ASN A 107 2.31 17.78 11.98
C ASN A 107 2.01 19.27 11.81
N ARG A 108 0.79 19.65 11.41
CA ARG A 108 0.37 21.05 11.33
C ARG A 108 0.01 21.63 12.70
N ILE A 109 -0.65 20.84 13.55
CA ILE A 109 -1.12 21.29 14.87
C ILE A 109 0.02 21.25 15.90
N ASN A 110 0.85 20.21 15.85
CA ASN A 110 1.98 20.01 16.75
C ASN A 110 3.24 19.78 15.92
N PRO A 111 3.80 20.84 15.29
CA PRO A 111 4.96 20.70 14.44
C PRO A 111 6.14 20.16 15.25
N PRO A 112 7.00 19.32 14.63
CA PRO A 112 8.16 18.77 15.29
C PRO A 112 9.04 19.91 15.85
N VAL A 113 9.71 19.66 16.98
CA VAL A 113 10.47 20.68 17.73
C VAL A 113 11.43 21.47 16.83
N ILE A 114 12.04 20.81 15.83
CA ILE A 114 12.92 21.44 14.85
C ILE A 114 12.16 22.50 14.02
N LEU A 115 10.99 22.16 13.48
CA LEU A 115 10.15 23.10 12.74
C LEU A 115 9.66 24.23 13.65
N ARG A 116 9.30 23.91 14.91
CA ARG A 116 8.91 24.90 15.92
C ARG A 116 10.03 25.91 16.19
N VAL A 117 11.29 25.47 16.30
CA VAL A 117 12.47 26.33 16.51
C VAL A 117 12.75 27.20 15.27
N ILE A 118 12.53 26.70 14.05
CA ILE A 118 12.69 27.47 12.83
C ILE A 118 11.61 28.55 12.73
N LEU A 119 10.34 28.20 12.98
CA LEU A 119 9.22 29.14 12.93
C LEU A 119 9.36 30.26 13.98
N THR A 120 9.73 29.92 15.22
CA THR A 120 9.94 30.94 16.26
C THR A 120 11.13 31.86 15.99
N ARG A 121 12.18 31.38 15.29
CA ARG A 121 13.31 32.22 14.86
C ARG A 121 12.95 33.10 13.66
N PHE A 122 12.10 32.62 12.75
CA PHE A 122 11.62 33.40 11.61
C PHE A 122 10.72 34.57 12.05
N ASP A 123 9.78 34.31 12.97
CA ASP A 123 8.91 35.35 13.53
C ASP A 123 9.69 36.41 14.34
N PHE A 124 10.87 36.07 14.86
CA PHE A 124 11.73 37.02 15.60
C PHE A 124 12.55 37.92 14.67
N GLN A 125 12.94 37.46 13.48
CA GLN A 125 13.72 38.28 12.53
C GLN A 125 12.89 39.29 11.75
N HIS A 126 11.57 39.13 11.68
CA HIS A 126 10.66 40.05 10.98
C HIS A 126 9.90 41.00 11.93
N LYS A 127 10.29 41.07 13.21
CA LYS A 127 9.66 41.94 14.22
C LYS A 127 10.62 42.95 14.87
N ILE A 128 11.71 43.30 14.19
CA ILE A 128 12.62 44.41 14.55
C ILE A 128 12.74 45.33 13.35
#